data_AF-A0A7W9DAV3-F1
#
_entry.id   AF-A0A7W9DAV3-F1
#
_cell.length_a   1.000
_cell.length_b   1.000
_cell.length_c   1.000
_cell.angle_alpha   90.00
_cell.angle_beta   90.00
_cell.angle_gamma   90.00
#
_symmetry.space_group_name_H-M   'P 1'
#
loop_
_entity.id
_entity.type
_entity.pdbx_description
1 polymer ?
#
loop_
_entity_poly.entity_id
_entity_poly.type
_entity_poly.pdbx_seq_one_letter_code
_entity_poly.pdbx_strand_id
1 'polypeptide(L)'
;MAANNSYSATPERIPESSGATSPWLNIMWHCLAWVWGAAVLAAVVLFFIAGWPAVTNVVMATLLVTAFSGISLAVAHFVGRKNPSAVMGAFLAAYFVKVVGFGALIFALPRPDWVLPQVFMWTAVAAVILWQIAEMFTFARTRWLLYGDA
;
A
#
# COMPACT_ATOMS: atom_id res chain seq x y z
N MET A 1 4.65 52.52 36.69
CA MET A 1 4.23 51.62 37.80
C MET A 1 2.95 50.93 37.34
N ALA A 2 2.97 49.58 37.31
CA ALA A 2 1.86 48.64 37.07
C ALA A 2 1.16 48.68 35.69
N ALA A 3 0.80 47.57 35.03
CA ALA A 3 1.03 46.14 35.26
C ALA A 3 0.90 45.41 33.91
N ASN A 4 1.76 44.40 33.71
CA ASN A 4 1.84 43.56 32.53
C ASN A 4 0.90 42.36 32.76
N ASN A 5 -0.25 42.32 32.10
CA ASN A 5 -1.16 41.16 32.19
C ASN A 5 -0.66 40.05 31.26
N SER A 6 0.15 39.16 31.83
CA SER A 6 0.59 37.91 31.23
C SER A 6 -0.62 37.01 30.93
N TYR A 7 -0.96 36.88 29.65
CA TYR A 7 -1.78 35.77 29.14
C TYR A 7 -0.98 34.47 29.28
N SER A 8 -1.05 33.83 30.44
CA SER A 8 -0.67 32.42 30.57
C SER A 8 -1.84 31.56 30.07
N ALA A 9 -2.07 31.55 28.77
CA ALA A 9 -2.89 30.53 28.13
C ALA A 9 -2.07 29.25 28.14
N THR A 10 -2.26 28.41 29.16
CA THR A 10 -1.81 27.02 29.10
C THR A 10 -2.51 26.41 27.89
N PRO A 11 -1.80 26.02 26.81
CA PRO A 11 -2.47 25.43 25.67
C PRO A 11 -3.17 24.17 26.16
N GLU A 12 -4.50 24.15 26.04
CA GLU A 12 -5.31 22.99 26.30
C GLU A 12 -4.75 21.87 25.42
N ARG A 13 -4.08 20.88 26.02
CA ARG A 13 -3.63 19.71 25.29
C ARG A 13 -4.89 18.99 24.84
N ILE A 14 -5.23 19.15 23.57
CA ILE A 14 -6.22 18.32 22.91
C ILE A 14 -5.82 16.87 23.21
N PRO A 15 -6.68 16.07 23.86
CA PRO A 15 -6.34 14.70 24.21
C PRO A 15 -5.95 13.97 22.94
N GLU A 16 -4.68 13.58 22.87
CA GLU A 16 -4.12 12.78 21.78
C GLU A 16 -5.03 11.56 21.65
N SER A 17 -5.69 11.38 20.51
CA SER A 17 -6.65 10.30 20.30
C SER A 17 -5.92 8.95 20.37
N SER A 18 -5.81 8.41 21.58
CA SER A 18 -5.03 7.21 21.93
C SER A 18 -5.63 5.90 21.41
N GLY A 19 -6.49 5.98 20.39
CA GLY A 19 -7.17 4.85 19.76
C GLY A 19 -7.14 4.85 18.23
N ALA A 20 -6.48 5.82 17.58
CA ALA A 20 -6.38 5.83 16.13
C ALA A 20 -5.45 4.70 15.64
N THR A 21 -6.02 3.76 14.89
CA THR A 21 -5.25 2.76 14.12
C THR A 21 -4.09 3.45 13.41
N SER A 22 -2.87 2.87 13.48
CA SER A 22 -1.69 3.54 12.93
C SER A 22 -1.94 3.94 11.46
N PRO A 23 -1.63 5.18 11.05
CA PRO A 23 -1.99 5.68 9.71
C PRO A 23 -1.55 4.75 8.57
N TRP A 24 -0.39 4.12 8.75
CA TRP A 24 0.19 3.15 7.81
C TRP A 24 -0.60 1.85 7.69
N LEU A 25 -1.14 1.33 8.81
CA LEU A 25 -2.01 0.16 8.79
C LEU A 25 -3.33 0.48 8.08
N ASN A 26 -3.83 1.71 8.23
CA ASN A 26 -5.03 2.14 7.53
C ASN A 26 -4.81 2.18 6.01
N ILE A 27 -3.66 2.69 5.56
CA ILE A 27 -3.27 2.68 4.14
C ILE A 27 -3.15 1.25 3.61
N MET A 28 -2.51 0.36 4.37
CA MET A 28 -2.40 -1.06 4.02
C MET A 28 -3.78 -1.68 3.79
N TRP A 29 -4.71 -1.51 4.73
CA TRP A 29 -6.06 -2.08 4.63
C TRP A 29 -6.84 -1.53 3.43
N HIS A 30 -6.73 -0.25 3.12
CA HIS A 30 -7.37 0.34 1.93
C HIS A 30 -6.78 -0.23 0.63
N CYS A 31 -5.46 -0.36 0.54
CA CYS A 31 -4.80 -0.95 -0.62
C CYS A 31 -5.24 -2.41 -0.83
N LEU A 32 -5.26 -3.19 0.26
CA LEU A 32 -5.72 -4.57 0.25
C LEU A 32 -7.17 -4.67 -0.23
N ALA A 33 -8.07 -3.86 0.35
CA ALA A 33 -9.49 -3.88 -0.01
C ALA A 33 -9.72 -3.55 -1.49
N TRP A 34 -9.03 -2.54 -2.03
CA TRP A 34 -9.14 -2.16 -3.44
C TRP A 34 -8.64 -3.26 -4.36
N VAL A 35 -7.42 -3.75 -4.12
CA VAL A 35 -6.77 -4.73 -4.98
C VAL A 35 -7.48 -6.07 -4.93
N TRP A 36 -7.83 -6.56 -3.73
CA TRP A 36 -8.55 -7.84 -3.60
C TRP A 36 -10.01 -7.73 -4.04
N GLY A 37 -10.68 -6.60 -3.84
CA GLY A 37 -12.00 -6.36 -4.40
C GLY A 37 -12.01 -6.46 -5.92
N ALA A 38 -11.06 -5.80 -6.59
CA ALA A 38 -10.89 -5.89 -8.04
C ALA A 38 -10.48 -7.30 -8.49
N ALA A 39 -9.60 -7.99 -7.74
CA ALA A 39 -9.17 -9.34 -8.05
C ALA A 39 -10.32 -10.35 -7.97
N VAL A 40 -11.23 -10.22 -7.00
CA VAL A 40 -12.43 -11.07 -6.91
C VAL A 40 -13.32 -10.86 -8.14
N LEU A 41 -13.56 -9.61 -8.54
CA LEU A 41 -14.34 -9.32 -9.75
C LEU A 41 -13.68 -9.90 -11.01
N ALA A 42 -12.37 -9.70 -11.17
CA ALA A 42 -11.61 -10.24 -12.28
C ALA A 42 -11.63 -11.78 -12.30
N ALA A 43 -11.48 -12.43 -11.14
CA ALA A 43 -11.53 -13.88 -10.99
C ALA A 43 -12.91 -14.43 -11.39
N VAL A 44 -14.00 -13.80 -10.96
CA VAL A 44 -15.36 -14.21 -11.33
C VAL A 44 -15.57 -14.09 -12.85
N VAL A 45 -15.20 -12.95 -13.44
CA VAL A 45 -15.35 -12.74 -14.89
C VAL A 45 -14.52 -13.75 -15.68
N LEU A 46 -13.25 -13.93 -15.31
CA LEU A 46 -12.35 -14.82 -16.04
C LEU A 46 -12.65 -16.30 -15.80
N PHE A 47 -13.26 -16.66 -14.66
CA PHE A 47 -13.76 -18.01 -14.43
C PHE A 47 -14.76 -18.44 -15.51
N PHE A 48 -15.69 -17.55 -15.89
CA PHE A 48 -16.66 -17.86 -16.96
C PHE A 48 -16.05 -17.90 -18.36
N ILE A 49 -14.88 -17.30 -18.57
CA ILE A 49 -14.22 -17.23 -19.89
C ILE A 49 -13.22 -18.38 -20.09
N ALA A 50 -12.39 -18.65 -19.08
CA ALA A 50 -11.24 -19.55 -19.18
C ALA A 50 -11.15 -20.57 -18.01
N GLY A 51 -12.17 -20.62 -17.15
CA GLY A 51 -12.29 -21.60 -16.08
C GLY A 51 -11.33 -21.40 -14.90
N TRP A 52 -11.15 -22.47 -14.12
CA TRP A 52 -10.32 -22.49 -12.92
C TRP A 52 -8.86 -22.05 -13.12
N PRO A 53 -8.17 -22.38 -14.23
CA PRO A 53 -6.80 -21.89 -14.45
C PRO A 53 -6.73 -20.36 -14.46
N ALA A 54 -7.75 -19.66 -14.96
CA ALA A 54 -7.74 -18.21 -14.96
C ALA A 54 -7.82 -17.64 -13.53
N VAL A 55 -8.66 -18.23 -12.69
CA VAL A 55 -8.81 -17.87 -11.27
C VAL A 55 -7.49 -18.06 -10.52
N THR A 56 -6.82 -19.19 -10.70
CA THR A 56 -5.53 -19.43 -10.02
C THR A 56 -4.47 -18.43 -10.46
N ASN A 57 -4.40 -18.09 -11.75
CA ASN A 57 -3.48 -17.07 -12.25
C ASN A 57 -3.81 -15.67 -11.68
N VAL A 58 -5.09 -15.31 -11.55
CA VAL A 58 -5.50 -14.04 -10.93
C VAL A 58 -5.07 -13.98 -9.47
N VAL A 59 -5.34 -15.04 -8.70
CA VAL A 59 -4.99 -15.12 -7.28
C VAL A 59 -3.47 -15.07 -7.09
N MET A 60 -2.70 -15.83 -7.88
CA MET A 60 -1.24 -15.86 -7.79
C MET A 60 -0.63 -14.50 -8.13
N ALA A 61 -1.07 -13.85 -9.21
CA ALA A 61 -0.59 -12.51 -9.57
C ALA A 61 -0.93 -11.48 -8.49
N THR A 62 -2.15 -11.53 -7.96
CA THR A 62 -2.61 -10.61 -6.90
C THR A 62 -1.83 -10.81 -5.60
N LEU A 63 -1.58 -12.06 -5.20
CA LEU A 63 -0.77 -12.40 -4.03
C LEU A 63 0.66 -11.89 -4.17
N LEU A 64 1.28 -12.10 -5.33
CA LEU A 64 2.62 -11.62 -5.62
C LEU A 64 2.72 -10.09 -5.43
N VAL A 65 1.81 -9.34 -6.05
CA VAL A 65 1.78 -7.88 -5.95
C VAL A 65 1.52 -7.41 -4.52
N THR A 66 0.59 -8.08 -3.82
CA THR A 66 0.26 -7.80 -2.43
C THR A 66 1.45 -8.03 -1.52
N ALA A 67 2.21 -9.12 -1.72
CA ALA A 67 3.38 -9.44 -0.91
C ALA A 67 4.47 -8.37 -1.09
N PHE A 68 4.85 -8.07 -2.34
CA PHE A 68 5.89 -7.08 -2.61
C PHE A 68 5.51 -5.67 -2.13
N SER A 69 4.28 -5.24 -2.41
CA SER A 69 3.83 -3.90 -2.04
C SER A 69 3.50 -3.77 -0.56
N GLY A 70 2.95 -4.83 0.05
CA GLY A 70 2.71 -4.89 1.49
C GLY A 70 4.01 -4.87 2.29
N ILE A 71 5.00 -5.70 1.95
CA ILE A 71 6.31 -5.68 2.63
C ILE A 71 6.95 -4.29 2.53
N SER A 72 6.88 -3.66 1.37
CA SER A 72 7.40 -2.31 1.14
C SER A 72 6.79 -1.29 2.08
N LEU A 73 5.46 -1.31 2.23
CA LEU A 73 4.73 -0.40 3.11
C LEU A 73 5.01 -0.70 4.60
N ALA A 74 5.15 -1.98 4.94
CA ALA A 74 5.53 -2.41 6.29
C ALA A 74 6.92 -1.90 6.66
N VAL A 75 7.91 -2.01 5.76
CA VAL A 75 9.26 -1.46 5.97
C VAL A 75 9.19 0.06 6.15
N ALA A 76 8.43 0.77 5.30
CA ALA A 76 8.24 2.21 5.42
C ALA A 76 7.61 2.59 6.78
N HIS A 77 6.66 1.81 7.28
CA HIS A 77 6.09 1.99 8.62
C HIS A 77 7.14 1.87 9.72
N PHE A 78 7.95 0.80 9.70
CA PHE A 78 8.97 0.57 10.74
C PHE A 78 10.07 1.64 10.73
N VAL A 79 10.50 2.09 9.54
CA VAL A 79 11.52 3.13 9.39
C VAL A 79 10.95 4.51 9.76
N GLY A 80 9.75 4.84 9.29
CA GLY A 80 9.11 6.13 9.52
C GLY A 80 8.78 6.39 10.99
N ARG A 81 8.54 5.35 11.79
CA ARG A 81 8.37 5.46 13.24
C ARG A 81 9.62 5.95 13.97
N LYS A 82 10.82 5.66 13.44
CA LYS A 82 12.09 5.98 14.10
C LYS A 82 12.71 7.26 13.54
N ASN A 83 12.64 7.47 12.22
CA ASN A 83 13.29 8.58 11.53
C ASN A 83 12.39 9.13 10.39
N PRO A 84 11.62 10.21 10.63
CA PRO A 84 10.71 10.79 9.63
C PRO A 84 11.41 11.25 8.34
N SER A 85 12.67 11.72 8.44
CA SER A 85 13.48 12.12 7.29
C SER A 85 13.92 10.94 6.41
N ALA A 86 13.96 9.72 6.96
CA ALA A 86 14.38 8.52 6.24
C ALA A 86 13.24 7.86 5.44
N VAL A 87 11.99 8.33 5.59
CA VAL A 87 10.81 7.75 4.92
C VAL A 87 10.96 7.77 3.40
N MET A 88 11.43 8.88 2.83
CA MET A 88 11.63 8.97 1.37
C MET A 88 12.67 7.96 0.88
N GLY A 89 13.77 7.80 1.62
CA GLY A 89 14.78 6.79 1.33
C GLY A 89 14.24 5.36 1.42
N ALA A 90 13.37 5.08 2.39
CA ALA A 90 12.73 3.78 2.53
C ALA A 90 11.81 3.45 1.34
N PHE A 91 11.06 4.43 0.83
CA PHE A 91 10.25 4.25 -0.38
C PHE A 91 11.11 3.99 -1.63
N LEU A 92 12.20 4.72 -1.80
CA LEU A 92 13.14 4.49 -2.91
C LEU A 92 13.79 3.10 -2.83
N ALA A 93 14.22 2.68 -1.63
CA ALA A 93 14.76 1.35 -1.42
C ALA A 93 13.72 0.25 -1.71
N ALA A 94 12.48 0.45 -1.26
CA ALA A 94 11.38 -0.46 -1.54
C ALA A 94 11.06 -0.56 -3.04
N TYR A 95 11.10 0.56 -3.78
CA TYR A 95 10.96 0.55 -5.23
C TYR A 95 12.08 -0.27 -5.89
N PHE A 96 13.33 -0.06 -5.48
CA PHE A 96 14.46 -0.83 -6.01
C PHE A 96 14.29 -2.34 -5.75
N VAL A 97 13.90 -2.72 -4.53
CA VAL A 97 13.60 -4.11 -4.17
C VAL A 97 12.46 -4.67 -5.02
N LYS A 98 11.40 -3.91 -5.30
CA LYS A 98 10.31 -4.35 -6.18
C LYS A 98 10.81 -4.61 -7.60
N VAL A 99 11.55 -3.68 -8.19
CA VAL A 99 12.07 -3.82 -9.57
C VAL A 99 12.98 -5.04 -9.68
N VAL A 100 13.96 -5.16 -8.78
CA VAL A 100 14.89 -6.29 -8.76
C VAL A 100 14.15 -7.59 -8.45
N GLY A 101 13.19 -7.57 -7.53
CA GLY A 101 12.38 -8.71 -7.15
C GLY A 101 11.52 -9.25 -8.28
N PHE A 102 10.86 -8.37 -9.04
CA PHE A 102 10.12 -8.77 -10.24
C PHE A 102 11.04 -9.31 -11.33
N GLY A 103 12.19 -8.66 -11.56
CA GLY A 103 13.20 -9.15 -12.49
C GLY A 103 13.69 -10.55 -12.11
N ALA A 104 14.07 -10.74 -10.85
CA ALA A 104 14.48 -12.04 -10.32
C ALA A 104 13.38 -13.10 -10.48
N LEU A 105 12.12 -12.76 -10.23
CA LEU A 105 11.00 -13.68 -10.43
C LEU A 105 10.89 -14.15 -11.88
N ILE A 106 11.01 -13.22 -12.84
CA ILE A 106 10.91 -13.53 -14.28
C ILE A 106 12.04 -14.46 -14.72
N PHE A 107 13.25 -14.28 -14.20
CA PHE A 107 14.41 -15.10 -14.58
C PHE A 107 14.54 -16.41 -13.78
N ALA A 108 14.02 -16.46 -12.56
CA ALA A 108 14.21 -17.61 -11.66
C ALA A 108 13.08 -18.63 -11.71
N LEU A 109 11.84 -18.22 -12.04
CA LEU A 109 10.70 -19.16 -12.07
C LEU A 109 10.54 -19.77 -13.46
N PRO A 110 10.76 -21.10 -13.61
CA PRO A 110 10.37 -21.79 -14.83
C PRO A 110 8.86 -21.68 -14.98
N ARG A 111 8.40 -21.43 -16.21
CA ARG A 111 6.98 -21.25 -16.51
C ARG A 111 6.26 -22.60 -16.46
N PRO A 112 5.37 -22.83 -15.48
CA PRO A 112 4.54 -24.03 -15.45
C PRO A 112 3.48 -23.97 -16.57
N ASP A 113 3.10 -25.12 -17.10
CA ASP A 113 2.16 -25.22 -18.23
C ASP A 113 0.75 -24.69 -17.92
N TRP A 114 0.37 -24.70 -16.63
CA TRP A 114 -0.91 -24.18 -16.15
C TRP A 114 -0.94 -22.65 -15.99
N VAL A 115 0.19 -21.97 -16.20
CA VAL A 115 0.26 -20.50 -16.16
C VAL A 115 -0.19 -19.92 -17.49
N LEU A 116 -1.30 -19.17 -17.44
CA LEU A 116 -1.84 -18.38 -18.52
C LEU A 116 -1.14 -17.01 -18.52
N PRO A 117 -0.14 -16.77 -19.40
CA PRO A 117 0.75 -15.62 -19.26
C PRO A 117 0.02 -14.31 -19.38
N GLN A 118 -0.93 -14.24 -20.31
CA GLN A 118 -1.71 -13.02 -20.53
C GLN A 118 -2.57 -12.71 -19.32
N VAL A 119 -3.24 -13.71 -18.73
CA VAL A 119 -4.06 -13.52 -17.53
C VAL A 119 -3.17 -13.10 -16.35
N PHE A 120 -2.08 -13.82 -16.11
CA PHE A 120 -1.15 -13.51 -15.02
C PHE A 120 -0.54 -12.11 -15.16
N MET A 121 0.00 -11.80 -16.35
CA MET A 121 0.65 -10.52 -16.64
C MET A 121 -0.32 -9.34 -16.50
N TRP A 122 -1.48 -9.39 -17.16
CA TRP A 122 -2.45 -8.30 -17.10
C TRP A 122 -3.05 -8.13 -15.70
N THR A 123 -3.26 -9.23 -14.97
CA THR A 123 -3.67 -9.15 -13.56
C THR A 123 -2.60 -8.48 -12.71
N ALA A 124 -1.33 -8.87 -12.86
CA ALA A 124 -0.23 -8.29 -12.09
C ALA A 124 -0.09 -6.79 -12.38
N VAL A 125 -0.13 -6.39 -13.65
CA VAL A 125 -0.06 -4.98 -14.06
C VAL A 125 -1.23 -4.18 -13.47
N ALA A 126 -2.47 -4.67 -13.63
CA ALA A 126 -3.65 -4.02 -13.09
C ALA A 126 -3.60 -3.90 -11.57
N ALA A 127 -3.18 -4.96 -10.87
CA ALA A 127 -3.04 -4.96 -9.42
C ALA A 127 -1.97 -3.97 -8.93
N VAL A 128 -0.82 -3.87 -9.62
CA VAL A 128 0.21 -2.87 -9.28
C VAL A 128 -0.33 -1.46 -9.45
N ILE A 129 -0.96 -1.16 -10.59
CA ILE A 129 -1.52 0.17 -10.85
C ILE A 129 -2.56 0.52 -9.78
N LEU A 130 -3.49 -0.40 -9.51
CA LEU A 130 -4.54 -0.17 -8.53
C LEU A 130 -3.99 0.00 -7.11
N TRP A 131 -2.95 -0.76 -6.76
CA TRP A 131 -2.23 -0.57 -5.49
C TRP A 131 -1.63 0.83 -5.41
N GLN A 132 -0.89 1.25 -6.45
CA GLN A 132 -0.24 2.57 -6.45
C GLN A 132 -1.27 3.71 -6.35
N ILE A 133 -2.40 3.58 -7.05
CA ILE A 133 -3.52 4.52 -6.94
C ILE A 133 -4.06 4.57 -5.51
N ALA A 134 -4.42 3.42 -4.93
CA ALA A 134 -4.99 3.34 -3.58
C ALA A 134 -4.03 3.87 -2.51
N GLU A 135 -2.74 3.54 -2.65
CA GLU A 135 -1.66 4.01 -1.79
C GLU A 135 -1.55 5.53 -1.84
N MET A 136 -1.42 6.11 -3.05
CA MET A 136 -1.31 7.57 -3.24
C MET A 136 -2.54 8.33 -2.73
N PHE A 137 -3.74 7.85 -3.02
CA PHE A 137 -4.98 8.50 -2.57
C PHE A 137 -5.10 8.49 -1.04
N THR A 138 -4.79 7.35 -0.41
CA THR A 138 -4.88 7.25 1.05
C THR A 138 -3.80 8.08 1.72
N PHE A 139 -2.56 8.06 1.22
CA PHE A 139 -1.48 8.93 1.71
C PHE A 139 -1.81 10.41 1.59
N ALA A 140 -2.33 10.85 0.44
CA ALA A 140 -2.71 12.24 0.22
C ALA A 140 -3.76 12.66 1.26
N ARG A 141 -4.82 11.85 1.45
CA ARG A 141 -5.88 12.12 2.41
C ARG A 141 -5.37 12.18 3.86
N THR A 142 -4.47 11.26 4.24
CA THR A 142 -3.84 11.28 5.58
C THR A 142 -3.00 12.54 5.79
N ARG A 143 -2.29 13.03 4.76
CA ARG A 143 -1.54 14.29 4.86
C ARG A 143 -2.46 15.50 5.03
N TRP A 144 -3.56 15.57 4.28
CA TRP A 144 -4.54 16.65 4.43
C TRP A 144 -5.09 16.75 5.85
N LEU A 145 -5.33 15.62 6.52
CA LEU A 145 -5.78 15.58 7.92
C LEU A 145 -4.75 16.11 8.92
N LEU A 146 -3.45 16.10 8.60
CA LEU A 146 -2.40 16.61 9.48
C LEU A 146 -2.15 18.12 9.33
N TYR A 147 -2.56 18.70 8.19
CA TYR A 147 -2.38 20.14 7.91
C TYR A 147 -3.70 20.93 7.90
N GLY A 148 -4.86 20.25 7.98
CA GLY A 148 -6.19 20.85 7.90
C GLY A 148 -6.72 21.48 9.19
N ASP A 149 -6.02 21.29 10.31
CA ASP A 149 -6.39 21.83 11.64
C ASP A 149 -5.50 23.03 12.04
N ALA A 150 -4.98 23.79 11.07
CA ALA A 150 -4.20 25.01 11.29
C ALA A 150 -5.00 26.28 11.00
#